data_AF-A0A1G6QXZ8-F1
#
_entry.id   AF-A0A1G6QXZ8-F1
#
_cell.length_a   1.000
_cell.length_b   1.000
_cell.length_c   1.000
_cell.angle_alpha   90.00
_cell.angle_beta   90.00
_cell.angle_gamma   90.00
#
_symmetry.space_group_name_H-M   'P 1'
#
loop_
_entity.id
_entity.type
_entity.pdbx_description
1 polymer ?
#
loop_
_entity_poly.entity_id
_entity_poly.type
_entity_poly.pdbx_seq_one_letter_code
_entity_poly.pdbx_strand_id
1 'polypeptide(L)'
;MDPTTIRHATQPIVYASTSQGQRLPVIDITHPRFALPADSSAISALFASYEANERRRARVPAFINRMVLAFVSRRAPLLRSVANPKASFLDGLSTYLLKLGPQNLPPPFNGDIDRKFAASPHVVAMRLRLQQVACLLAQSLISDLDVAGTVPLHLVNIGGGTAIDSLNTLILLNRMRPGGLKARRITISVLDMDRDGPQFGADALRALCAQGAALDGLDVTFAHYVYNWNEPWRLAGILRNATMSGAIVAASSEGGLFEYGTDEAILANLRALYQSAHGQRIVVAGSVTRDDETRRRSISAHRFALVPRGRAEFAALASRTGFVVEHVETTPLSDQVLLVPVATHDSLRSQ
;
A
#
# COMPACT_ATOMS: atom_id res chain seq x y z
N MET A 1 8.57 7.34 36.52
CA MET A 1 7.59 6.43 35.89
C MET A 1 6.66 7.31 35.07
N ASP A 2 6.73 7.18 33.75
CA ASP A 2 6.08 8.08 32.78
C ASP A 2 4.58 7.70 32.63
N PRO A 3 3.63 8.64 32.81
CA PRO A 3 2.20 8.37 32.71
C PRO A 3 1.70 8.01 31.29
N THR A 4 2.56 8.04 30.28
CA THR A 4 2.17 7.78 28.87
C THR A 4 2.03 6.31 28.50
N THR A 5 2.45 5.37 29.36
CA THR A 5 2.45 3.93 29.03
C THR A 5 1.12 3.21 29.28
N ILE A 6 0.09 3.88 29.83
CA ILE A 6 -1.19 3.25 30.21
C ILE A 6 -2.39 3.87 29.47
N ARG A 7 -2.42 3.78 28.13
CA ARG A 7 -3.67 3.80 27.32
C ARG A 7 -3.61 2.87 26.10
N HIS A 8 -2.72 1.88 26.10
CA HIS A 8 -2.56 0.95 24.98
C HIS A 8 -3.38 -0.34 25.07
N ALA A 9 -4.27 -0.46 26.07
CA ALA A 9 -5.20 -1.57 26.17
C ALA A 9 -6.57 -1.18 25.58
N THR A 10 -7.04 -1.99 24.63
CA THR A 10 -8.45 -2.20 24.23
C THR A 10 -9.17 -1.18 23.33
N GLN A 11 -8.59 -0.76 22.20
CA GLN A 11 -9.46 -0.39 21.07
C GLN A 11 -9.98 -1.67 20.40
N PRO A 12 -11.31 -1.84 20.23
CA PRO A 12 -11.84 -3.01 19.55
C PRO A 12 -11.43 -3.01 18.08
N ILE A 13 -11.22 -4.19 17.51
CA ILE A 13 -10.96 -4.31 16.08
C ILE A 13 -12.22 -3.91 15.32
N VAL A 14 -12.05 -3.00 14.37
CA VAL A 14 -13.09 -2.60 13.42
C VAL A 14 -13.25 -3.69 12.36
N TYR A 15 -14.49 -3.97 11.95
CA TYR A 15 -14.81 -4.94 10.91
C TYR A 15 -15.67 -4.30 9.83
N ALA A 16 -15.46 -4.71 8.59
CA ALA A 16 -16.30 -4.35 7.45
C ALA A 16 -16.75 -5.60 6.69
N SER A 17 -17.83 -5.47 5.92
CA SER A 17 -18.36 -6.57 5.11
C SER A 17 -17.84 -6.47 3.68
N THR A 18 -17.58 -7.60 3.03
CA THR A 18 -17.36 -7.68 1.59
C THR A 18 -18.68 -7.61 0.84
N SER A 19 -18.62 -7.45 -0.49
CA SER A 19 -19.79 -7.56 -1.40
C SER A 19 -20.52 -8.90 -1.26
N GLN A 20 -19.81 -9.96 -0.85
CA GLN A 20 -20.32 -11.30 -0.62
C GLN A 20 -20.80 -11.53 0.84
N GLY A 21 -20.84 -10.48 1.66
CA GLY A 21 -21.32 -10.53 3.05
C GLY A 21 -20.32 -11.11 4.06
N GLN A 22 -19.09 -11.43 3.65
CA GLN A 22 -18.05 -11.89 4.59
C GLN A 22 -17.57 -10.71 5.43
N ARG A 23 -17.56 -10.87 6.76
CA ARG A 23 -17.00 -9.87 7.67
C ARG A 23 -15.50 -10.07 7.80
N LEU A 24 -14.72 -9.04 7.44
CA LEU A 24 -13.27 -9.02 7.55
C LEU A 24 -12.84 -7.93 8.54
N PRO A 25 -11.80 -8.18 9.36
CA PRO A 25 -11.24 -7.12 10.17
C PRO A 25 -10.57 -6.06 9.27
N VAL A 26 -10.72 -4.80 9.63
CA VAL A 26 -10.05 -3.67 8.97
C VAL A 26 -8.64 -3.53 9.53
N ILE A 27 -7.63 -3.51 8.66
CA ILE A 27 -6.24 -3.36 9.08
C ILE A 27 -6.02 -1.93 9.59
N ASP A 28 -5.68 -1.84 10.87
CA ASP A 28 -5.15 -0.63 11.52
C ASP A 28 -3.71 -0.96 11.98
N ILE A 29 -2.71 -0.44 11.27
CA ILE A 29 -1.29 -0.68 11.55
C ILE A 29 -0.82 -0.10 12.89
N THR A 30 -1.66 0.68 13.56
CA THR A 30 -1.40 1.21 14.90
C THR A 30 -1.97 0.31 16.01
N HIS A 31 -2.82 -0.64 15.64
CA HIS A 31 -3.36 -1.66 16.53
C HIS A 31 -2.38 -2.86 16.65
N PRO A 32 -2.07 -3.36 17.87
CA PRO A 32 -1.04 -4.39 18.08
C PRO A 32 -1.22 -5.71 17.30
N ARG A 33 -2.47 -6.06 16.92
CA ARG A 33 -2.76 -7.25 16.10
C ARG A 33 -2.33 -7.15 14.64
N PHE A 34 -2.08 -5.94 14.13
CA PHE A 34 -1.66 -5.72 12.74
C PHE A 34 -0.27 -5.11 12.65
N ALA A 35 0.08 -4.24 13.60
CA ALA A 35 1.38 -3.59 13.71
C ALA A 35 2.54 -4.60 13.65
N LEU A 36 3.54 -4.30 12.84
CA LEU A 36 4.79 -5.05 12.79
C LEU A 36 5.94 -4.19 13.36
N PRO A 37 6.90 -4.81 14.06
CA PRO A 37 8.14 -4.12 14.40
C PRO A 37 8.85 -3.66 13.12
N ALA A 38 9.25 -2.38 13.10
CA ALA A 38 9.89 -1.74 11.96
C ALA A 38 11.29 -1.19 12.32
N ASP A 39 11.83 -1.59 13.47
CA ASP A 39 13.20 -1.27 13.83
C ASP A 39 14.21 -2.08 12.98
N SER A 40 15.45 -1.60 12.91
CA SER A 40 16.49 -2.19 12.07
C SER A 40 16.80 -3.65 12.43
N SER A 41 16.63 -4.06 13.68
CA SER A 41 16.84 -5.44 14.12
C SER A 41 15.74 -6.35 13.57
N ALA A 42 14.47 -5.95 13.70
CA ALA A 42 13.34 -6.69 13.16
C ALA A 42 13.40 -6.84 11.63
N ILE A 43 13.76 -5.75 10.93
CA ILE A 43 13.95 -5.78 9.47
C ILE A 43 15.06 -6.76 9.09
N SER A 44 16.22 -6.68 9.76
CA SER A 44 17.35 -7.59 9.50
C SER A 44 16.99 -9.06 9.77
N ALA A 45 16.23 -9.33 10.82
CA ALA A 45 15.74 -10.68 11.13
C ALA A 45 14.77 -11.19 10.05
N LEU A 46 13.91 -10.32 9.50
CA LEU A 46 13.02 -10.66 8.40
C LEU A 46 13.80 -11.02 7.13
N PHE A 47 14.86 -10.26 6.80
CA PHE A 47 15.78 -10.59 5.71
C PHE A 47 16.44 -11.96 5.89
N ALA A 48 17.03 -12.22 7.06
CA ALA A 48 17.66 -13.51 7.34
C ALA A 48 16.67 -14.68 7.23
N SER A 49 15.45 -14.50 7.75
CA SER A 49 14.37 -15.49 7.67
C SER A 49 13.92 -15.74 6.23
N TYR A 50 13.81 -14.68 5.43
CA TYR A 50 13.48 -14.75 4.01
C TYR A 50 14.53 -15.54 3.22
N GLU A 51 15.81 -15.19 3.36
CA GLU A 51 16.90 -15.91 2.68
C GLU A 51 16.96 -17.38 3.07
N ALA A 52 16.80 -17.69 4.37
CA ALA A 52 16.76 -19.05 4.85
C ALA A 52 15.59 -19.83 4.24
N ASN A 53 14.43 -19.19 4.06
CA ASN A 53 13.26 -19.77 3.41
C ASN A 53 13.52 -20.06 1.92
N GLU A 54 14.09 -19.11 1.19
CA GLU A 54 14.40 -19.30 -0.24
C GLU A 54 15.48 -20.37 -0.46
N ARG A 55 16.53 -20.41 0.37
CA ARG A 55 17.54 -21.49 0.34
C ARG A 55 16.93 -22.86 0.58
N ARG A 56 15.97 -22.98 1.51
CA ARG A 56 15.26 -24.24 1.77
C ARG A 56 14.40 -24.65 0.58
N ARG A 57 13.65 -23.71 -0.02
CA ARG A 57 12.79 -23.95 -1.19
C ARG A 57 13.58 -24.36 -2.43
N ALA A 58 14.73 -23.73 -2.67
CA ALA A 58 15.61 -24.05 -3.78
C ALA A 58 16.17 -25.49 -3.73
N ARG A 59 16.25 -26.10 -2.53
CA ARG A 59 16.66 -27.50 -2.36
C ARG A 59 15.56 -28.52 -2.63
N VAL A 60 14.29 -28.09 -2.72
CA VAL A 60 13.17 -29.00 -2.97
C VAL A 60 12.98 -29.16 -4.48
N PRO A 61 13.08 -30.39 -5.02
CA PRO A 61 12.83 -30.64 -6.44
C PRO A 61 11.46 -30.13 -6.91
N ALA A 62 11.41 -29.55 -8.10
CA ALA A 62 10.21 -28.90 -8.64
C ALA A 62 8.98 -29.84 -8.70
N PHE A 63 9.18 -31.14 -8.96
CA PHE A 63 8.09 -32.11 -8.99
C PHE A 63 7.47 -32.34 -7.60
N ILE A 64 8.28 -32.32 -6.54
CA ILE A 64 7.80 -32.42 -5.15
C ILE A 64 7.02 -31.15 -4.79
N ASN A 65 7.56 -29.98 -5.11
CA ASN A 65 6.84 -28.72 -4.90
C ASN A 65 5.49 -28.71 -5.63
N ARG A 66 5.42 -29.21 -6.86
CA ARG A 66 4.16 -29.29 -7.63
C ARG A 66 3.15 -30.25 -7.00
N MET A 67 3.59 -31.40 -6.50
CA MET A 67 2.73 -32.35 -5.79
C MET A 67 2.23 -31.79 -4.45
N VAL A 68 3.13 -31.20 -3.66
CA VAL A 68 2.78 -30.57 -2.38
C VAL A 68 1.82 -29.41 -2.62
N LEU A 69 2.08 -28.54 -3.61
CA LEU A 69 1.19 -27.44 -3.95
C LEU A 69 -0.19 -27.94 -4.37
N ALA A 70 -0.28 -28.99 -5.20
CA ALA A 70 -1.55 -29.57 -5.63
C ALA A 70 -2.33 -30.22 -4.48
N PHE A 71 -1.65 -30.84 -3.52
CA PHE A 71 -2.26 -31.42 -2.33
C PHE A 71 -2.73 -30.34 -1.35
N VAL A 72 -1.89 -29.34 -1.13
CA VAL A 72 -2.13 -28.26 -0.16
C VAL A 72 -3.17 -27.26 -0.67
N SER A 73 -3.22 -26.97 -1.99
CA SER A 73 -4.24 -26.09 -2.58
C SER A 73 -5.67 -26.63 -2.45
N ARG A 74 -5.85 -27.92 -2.17
CA ARG A 74 -7.16 -28.51 -1.84
C ARG A 74 -7.59 -28.25 -0.39
N ARG A 75 -6.64 -27.96 0.49
CA ARG A 75 -6.84 -27.79 1.95
C ARG A 75 -6.62 -26.35 2.44
N ALA A 76 -6.06 -25.47 1.61
CA ALA A 76 -5.74 -24.09 1.92
C ALA A 76 -6.34 -23.15 0.86
N PRO A 77 -7.57 -22.65 1.08
CA PRO A 77 -8.23 -21.74 0.14
C PRO A 77 -7.42 -20.46 -0.14
N LEU A 78 -6.63 -19.98 0.84
CA LEU A 78 -5.81 -18.77 0.67
C LEU A 78 -4.63 -19.03 -0.28
N LEU A 79 -4.01 -20.20 -0.19
CA LEU A 79 -2.96 -20.60 -1.12
C LEU A 79 -3.52 -20.77 -2.55
N ARG A 80 -4.75 -21.25 -2.65
CA ARG A 80 -5.43 -21.46 -3.94
C ARG A 80 -5.79 -20.15 -4.63
N SER A 81 -6.26 -19.14 -3.90
CA SER A 81 -6.55 -17.82 -4.48
C SER A 81 -5.29 -17.16 -5.02
N VAL A 82 -4.14 -17.39 -4.38
CA VAL A 82 -2.84 -16.90 -4.85
C VAL A 82 -2.28 -17.69 -6.05
N ALA A 83 -2.59 -18.98 -6.16
CA ALA A 83 -2.03 -19.87 -7.18
C ALA A 83 -2.83 -19.92 -8.51
N ASN A 84 -3.83 -19.04 -8.71
CA ASN A 84 -4.67 -19.06 -9.91
C ASN A 84 -3.91 -18.58 -11.16
N PRO A 85 -3.58 -19.45 -12.14
CA PRO A 85 -2.73 -19.09 -13.27
C PRO A 85 -3.38 -18.18 -14.32
N LYS A 86 -4.69 -17.92 -14.20
CA LYS A 86 -5.46 -17.13 -15.18
C LYS A 86 -5.50 -15.63 -14.87
N ALA A 87 -5.05 -15.21 -13.69
CA ALA A 87 -4.98 -13.80 -13.34
C ALA A 87 -3.52 -13.34 -13.46
N SER A 88 -3.26 -12.35 -14.32
CA SER A 88 -1.94 -11.71 -14.43
C SER A 88 -1.59 -10.84 -13.20
N PHE A 89 -2.56 -10.64 -12.31
CA PHE A 89 -2.50 -9.92 -11.03
C PHE A 89 -3.32 -10.68 -9.96
N LEU A 90 -2.95 -10.55 -8.69
CA LEU A 90 -3.82 -11.01 -7.58
C LEU A 90 -4.97 -10.01 -7.43
N ASP A 91 -6.20 -10.49 -7.24
CA ASP A 91 -7.32 -9.58 -6.95
C ASP A 91 -7.11 -8.85 -5.61
N GLY A 92 -7.71 -7.66 -5.47
CA GLY A 92 -7.46 -6.78 -4.34
C GLY A 92 -7.84 -7.39 -3.00
N LEU A 93 -8.88 -8.23 -2.97
CA LEU A 93 -9.39 -8.84 -1.75
C LEU A 93 -8.55 -10.05 -1.31
N SER A 94 -8.10 -10.88 -2.25
CA SER A 94 -7.15 -11.96 -1.99
C SER A 94 -5.83 -11.42 -1.44
N THR A 95 -5.32 -10.31 -2.01
CA THR A 95 -4.13 -9.62 -1.51
C THR A 95 -4.37 -9.04 -0.12
N TYR A 96 -5.57 -8.51 0.14
CA TYR A 96 -5.96 -8.01 1.45
C TYR A 96 -5.93 -9.10 2.54
N LEU A 97 -6.43 -10.31 2.25
CA LEU A 97 -6.40 -11.43 3.21
C LEU A 97 -4.98 -11.80 3.64
N LEU A 98 -3.99 -11.73 2.75
CA LEU A 98 -2.58 -11.94 3.10
C LEU A 98 -2.09 -10.89 4.11
N LYS A 99 -2.56 -9.64 3.97
CA LYS A 99 -2.16 -8.53 4.83
C LYS A 99 -2.75 -8.62 6.26
N LEU A 100 -3.80 -9.42 6.47
CA LEU A 100 -4.40 -9.62 7.79
C LEU A 100 -3.43 -10.30 8.77
N GLY A 101 -2.55 -11.17 8.28
CA GLY A 101 -1.68 -11.98 9.11
C GLY A 101 -2.41 -13.16 9.80
N PRO A 102 -1.64 -14.09 10.38
CA PRO A 102 -2.13 -15.43 10.70
C PRO A 102 -3.20 -15.48 11.79
N GLN A 103 -3.24 -14.51 12.72
CA GLN A 103 -4.21 -14.47 13.81
C GLN A 103 -5.54 -13.79 13.43
N ASN A 104 -5.62 -13.19 12.25
CA ASN A 104 -6.76 -12.38 11.84
C ASN A 104 -7.49 -12.95 10.62
N LEU A 105 -7.09 -14.14 10.14
CA LEU A 105 -7.74 -14.79 9.02
C LEU A 105 -9.16 -15.25 9.41
N PRO A 106 -10.18 -14.93 8.60
CA PRO A 106 -11.55 -15.41 8.81
C PRO A 106 -11.72 -16.83 8.25
N PRO A 107 -12.75 -17.59 8.65
CA PRO A 107 -13.21 -18.74 7.88
C PRO A 107 -13.56 -18.34 6.42
N PRO A 108 -13.29 -19.19 5.42
CA PRO A 108 -12.64 -20.50 5.50
C PRO A 108 -11.10 -20.44 5.45
N PHE A 109 -10.49 -19.25 5.45
CA PHE A 109 -9.05 -19.02 5.27
C PHE A 109 -8.23 -19.16 6.56
N ASN A 110 -8.77 -19.76 7.62
CA ASN A 110 -8.20 -19.71 8.97
C ASN A 110 -7.65 -21.06 9.46
N GLY A 111 -7.49 -22.04 8.57
CA GLY A 111 -6.89 -23.34 8.89
C GLY A 111 -5.38 -23.25 9.18
N ASP A 112 -4.81 -24.27 9.80
CA ASP A 112 -3.39 -24.27 10.22
C ASP A 112 -2.41 -24.02 9.07
N ILE A 113 -2.74 -24.51 7.87
CA ILE A 113 -1.92 -24.30 6.68
C ILE A 113 -2.00 -22.84 6.23
N ASP A 114 -3.20 -22.26 6.17
CA ASP A 114 -3.39 -20.85 5.79
C ASP A 114 -2.67 -19.93 6.79
N ARG A 115 -2.75 -20.23 8.09
CA ARG A 115 -2.01 -19.51 9.13
C ARG A 115 -0.50 -19.64 8.94
N LYS A 116 0.02 -20.84 8.68
CA LYS A 116 1.46 -21.02 8.39
C LYS A 116 1.90 -20.26 7.14
N PHE A 117 1.05 -20.21 6.12
CA PHE A 117 1.31 -19.45 4.90
C PHE A 117 1.32 -17.94 5.16
N ALA A 118 0.32 -17.43 5.89
CA ALA A 118 0.24 -16.02 6.28
C ALA A 118 1.34 -15.59 7.27
N ALA A 119 1.94 -16.54 8.00
CA ALA A 119 3.11 -16.33 8.84
C ALA A 119 4.45 -16.40 8.07
N SER A 120 4.43 -16.72 6.78
CA SER A 120 5.66 -16.88 6.00
C SER A 120 6.40 -15.54 5.84
N PRO A 121 7.74 -15.55 5.72
CA PRO A 121 8.52 -14.31 5.57
C PRO A 121 8.08 -13.44 4.38
N HIS A 122 7.57 -14.05 3.32
CA HIS A 122 7.04 -13.35 2.15
C HIS A 122 5.79 -12.53 2.53
N VAL A 123 4.84 -13.14 3.22
CA VAL A 123 3.60 -12.46 3.62
C VAL A 123 3.86 -11.42 4.71
N VAL A 124 4.80 -11.70 5.63
CA VAL A 124 5.25 -10.70 6.62
C VAL A 124 5.90 -9.50 5.93
N ALA A 125 6.73 -9.70 4.91
CA ALA A 125 7.31 -8.61 4.11
C ALA A 125 6.24 -7.77 3.39
N MET A 126 5.19 -8.39 2.84
CA MET A 126 4.05 -7.66 2.25
C MET A 126 3.31 -6.79 3.27
N ARG A 127 3.14 -7.29 4.51
CA ARG A 127 2.52 -6.53 5.59
C ARG A 127 3.38 -5.35 6.04
N LEU A 128 4.69 -5.55 6.14
CA LEU A 128 5.62 -4.48 6.49
C LEU A 128 5.66 -3.41 5.39
N ARG A 129 5.62 -3.82 4.12
CA ARG A 129 5.50 -2.91 2.96
C ARG A 129 4.30 -1.98 3.08
N LEU A 130 3.11 -2.51 3.42
CA LEU A 130 1.91 -1.69 3.68
C LEU A 130 2.18 -0.64 4.78
N GLN A 131 2.74 -1.08 5.91
CA GLN A 131 3.04 -0.19 7.03
C GLN A 131 4.02 0.92 6.63
N GLN A 132 5.11 0.58 5.92
CA GLN A 132 6.10 1.53 5.45
C GLN A 132 5.51 2.55 4.46
N VAL A 133 4.72 2.13 3.47
CA VAL A 133 4.08 3.07 2.52
C VAL A 133 3.16 4.05 3.25
N ALA A 134 2.30 3.56 4.16
CA ALA A 134 1.41 4.41 4.93
C ALA A 134 2.20 5.39 5.84
N CYS A 135 3.30 4.94 6.44
CA CYS A 135 4.18 5.80 7.23
C CYS A 135 4.84 6.89 6.38
N LEU A 136 5.36 6.55 5.19
CA LEU A 136 5.99 7.53 4.30
C LEU A 136 5.02 8.63 3.89
N LEU A 137 3.80 8.26 3.50
CA LEU A 137 2.77 9.25 3.17
C LEU A 137 2.41 10.11 4.38
N ALA A 138 2.10 9.49 5.52
CA ALA A 138 1.69 10.22 6.71
C ALA A 138 2.78 11.22 7.16
N GLN A 139 4.04 10.78 7.22
CA GLN A 139 5.16 11.64 7.61
C GLN A 139 5.36 12.80 6.63
N SER A 140 5.29 12.53 5.32
CA SER A 140 5.49 13.54 4.29
C SER A 140 4.40 14.60 4.22
N LEU A 141 3.19 14.29 4.71
CA LEU A 141 2.02 15.17 4.69
C LEU A 141 1.92 16.10 5.91
N ILE A 142 2.64 15.81 7.00
CA ILE A 142 2.50 16.56 8.25
C ILE A 142 2.81 18.04 8.08
N SER A 143 3.93 18.38 7.41
CA SER A 143 4.31 19.78 7.20
C SER A 143 3.25 20.55 6.42
N ASP A 144 2.71 19.93 5.37
CA ASP A 144 1.72 20.56 4.49
C ASP A 144 0.40 20.78 5.24
N LEU A 145 0.00 19.80 6.07
CA LEU A 145 -1.18 19.91 6.93
C LEU A 145 -1.03 20.93 8.06
N ASP A 146 0.18 21.11 8.62
CA ASP A 146 0.41 22.10 9.67
C ASP A 146 0.35 23.55 9.11
N VAL A 147 0.73 23.76 7.85
CA VAL A 147 0.72 25.08 7.19
C VAL A 147 -0.63 25.42 6.53
N ALA A 148 -1.32 24.45 5.92
CA ALA A 148 -2.46 24.71 5.04
C ALA A 148 -3.84 24.76 5.75
N GLY A 149 -3.90 25.03 7.06
CA GLY A 149 -5.15 25.39 7.78
C GLY A 149 -6.35 24.43 7.65
N THR A 150 -7.30 24.71 6.75
CA THR A 150 -8.51 23.87 6.50
C THR A 150 -8.62 23.38 5.05
N VAL A 151 -7.60 23.64 4.23
CA VAL A 151 -7.46 23.15 2.85
C VAL A 151 -7.81 21.64 2.73
N PRO A 152 -8.54 21.21 1.69
CA PRO A 152 -8.87 19.80 1.50
C PRO A 152 -7.64 18.91 1.35
N LEU A 153 -7.77 17.63 1.71
CA LEU A 153 -6.76 16.60 1.46
C LEU A 153 -7.28 15.61 0.42
N HIS A 154 -6.49 15.34 -0.62
CA HIS A 154 -6.80 14.37 -1.65
C HIS A 154 -5.73 13.27 -1.69
N LEU A 155 -6.12 12.06 -1.28
CA LEU A 155 -5.31 10.85 -1.43
C LEU A 155 -5.69 10.13 -2.72
N VAL A 156 -4.74 9.96 -3.62
CA VAL A 156 -4.90 9.26 -4.90
C VAL A 156 -4.23 7.89 -4.77
N ASN A 157 -4.91 6.80 -5.10
CA ASN A 157 -4.37 5.46 -4.95
C ASN A 157 -4.42 4.70 -6.28
N ILE A 158 -3.26 4.43 -6.88
CA ILE A 158 -3.12 3.84 -8.22
C ILE A 158 -2.79 2.34 -8.09
N GLY A 159 -3.71 1.49 -8.56
CA GLY A 159 -3.67 0.05 -8.32
C GLY A 159 -3.96 -0.28 -6.86
N GLY A 160 -4.87 0.48 -6.23
CA GLY A 160 -5.01 0.47 -4.78
C GLY A 160 -5.73 -0.73 -4.19
N GLY A 161 -6.47 -1.51 -4.97
CA GLY A 161 -7.38 -2.53 -4.48
C GLY A 161 -8.29 -1.95 -3.39
N THR A 162 -8.02 -2.30 -2.14
CA THR A 162 -8.78 -1.80 -0.96
C THR A 162 -8.39 -0.38 -0.50
N ALA A 163 -7.32 0.20 -1.05
CA ALA A 163 -6.69 1.45 -0.62
C ALA A 163 -6.37 1.49 0.88
N ILE A 164 -6.07 0.32 1.46
CA ILE A 164 -5.83 0.16 2.89
C ILE A 164 -4.60 0.94 3.38
N ASP A 165 -3.62 1.19 2.51
CA ASP A 165 -2.50 2.11 2.74
C ASP A 165 -2.97 3.57 2.87
N SER A 166 -3.89 4.05 2.04
CA SER A 166 -4.51 5.37 2.20
C SER A 166 -5.33 5.48 3.48
N LEU A 167 -6.10 4.44 3.83
CA LEU A 167 -6.85 4.40 5.09
C LEU A 167 -5.90 4.45 6.31
N ASN A 168 -4.83 3.66 6.29
CA ASN A 168 -3.83 3.68 7.36
C ASN A 168 -3.01 4.98 7.40
N THR A 169 -2.82 5.65 6.28
CA THR A 169 -2.26 7.00 6.23
C THR A 169 -3.14 7.97 7.03
N LEU A 170 -4.45 7.93 6.86
CA LEU A 170 -5.38 8.77 7.63
C LEU A 170 -5.40 8.41 9.12
N ILE A 171 -5.35 7.12 9.46
CA ILE A 171 -5.28 6.68 10.87
C ILE A 171 -4.00 7.22 11.53
N LEU A 172 -2.86 7.08 10.85
CA LEU A 172 -1.59 7.61 11.33
C LEU A 172 -1.65 9.13 11.49
N LEU A 173 -2.12 9.87 10.48
CA LEU A 173 -2.26 11.32 10.55
C LEU A 173 -3.16 11.76 11.70
N ASN A 174 -4.33 11.13 11.88
CA ASN A 174 -5.25 11.47 12.98
C ASN A 174 -4.62 11.18 14.36
N ARG A 175 -3.75 10.17 14.45
CA ARG A 175 -3.03 9.84 15.68
C ARG A 175 -1.84 10.79 15.94
N MET A 176 -1.10 11.16 14.90
CA MET A 176 0.07 12.05 14.98
C MET A 176 -0.33 13.53 15.16
N ARG A 177 -1.53 13.90 14.70
CA ARG A 177 -2.13 15.24 14.81
C ARG A 177 -3.61 15.14 15.17
N PRO A 178 -3.95 14.81 16.43
CA PRO A 178 -5.34 14.73 16.87
C PRO A 178 -6.10 16.03 16.57
N GLY A 179 -7.18 15.92 15.79
CA GLY A 179 -8.01 17.06 15.37
C GLY A 179 -7.52 17.81 14.13
N GLY A 180 -6.28 17.60 13.66
CA GLY A 180 -5.71 18.29 12.50
C GLY A 180 -6.41 17.97 11.16
N LEU A 181 -7.18 16.87 11.13
CA LEU A 181 -7.99 16.46 9.99
C LEU A 181 -9.47 16.87 10.08
N LYS A 182 -9.99 17.20 11.27
CA LYS A 182 -11.46 17.37 11.49
C LYS A 182 -12.07 18.53 10.72
N ALA A 183 -11.30 19.58 10.47
CA ALA A 183 -11.78 20.77 9.76
C ALA A 183 -11.60 20.68 8.24
N ARG A 184 -11.20 19.52 7.71
CA ARG A 184 -10.84 19.33 6.30
C ARG A 184 -11.79 18.36 5.63
N ARG A 185 -12.15 18.68 4.39
CA ARG A 185 -12.72 17.69 3.47
C ARG A 185 -11.60 16.77 2.99
N ILE A 186 -11.81 15.47 3.06
CA ILE A 186 -10.84 14.46 2.64
C ILE A 186 -11.45 13.62 1.52
N THR A 187 -10.71 13.44 0.43
CA THR A 187 -11.11 12.55 -0.66
C THR A 187 -10.06 11.47 -0.86
N ILE A 188 -10.50 10.21 -0.93
CA ILE A 188 -9.70 9.08 -1.37
C ILE A 188 -10.20 8.67 -2.75
N SER A 189 -9.39 8.85 -3.78
CA SER A 189 -9.67 8.35 -5.13
C SER A 189 -8.88 7.07 -5.38
N VAL A 190 -9.57 5.96 -5.58
CA VAL A 190 -8.98 4.66 -5.88
C VAL A 190 -9.11 4.38 -7.36
N LEU A 191 -7.98 4.30 -8.04
CA LEU A 191 -7.85 4.03 -9.46
C LEU A 191 -7.42 2.56 -9.64
N ASP A 192 -8.39 1.69 -9.89
CA ASP A 192 -8.15 0.25 -9.98
C ASP A 192 -9.05 -0.39 -11.04
N MET A 193 -8.58 -1.44 -11.70
CA MET A 193 -9.38 -2.23 -12.63
C MET A 193 -10.38 -3.14 -11.92
N ASP A 194 -10.04 -3.60 -10.71
CA ASP A 194 -10.91 -4.40 -9.84
C ASP A 194 -12.03 -3.53 -9.23
N ARG A 195 -13.14 -4.19 -8.87
CA ARG A 195 -14.28 -3.57 -8.19
C ARG A 195 -14.44 -4.07 -6.76
N ASP A 196 -14.10 -5.33 -6.47
CA ASP A 196 -14.37 -5.93 -5.16
C ASP A 196 -13.45 -5.35 -4.07
N GLY A 197 -12.16 -5.17 -4.38
CA GLY A 197 -11.23 -4.49 -3.48
C GLY A 197 -11.70 -3.07 -3.10
N PRO A 198 -11.94 -2.16 -4.07
CA PRO A 198 -12.39 -0.80 -3.77
C PRO A 198 -13.71 -0.74 -3.03
N GLN A 199 -14.67 -1.62 -3.33
CA GLN A 199 -15.92 -1.72 -2.60
C GLN A 199 -15.69 -2.06 -1.12
N PHE A 200 -14.86 -3.07 -0.84
CA PHE A 200 -14.49 -3.38 0.54
C PHE A 200 -13.75 -2.22 1.22
N GLY A 201 -12.89 -1.49 0.49
CA GLY A 201 -12.22 -0.29 0.98
C GLY A 201 -13.20 0.82 1.42
N ALA A 202 -14.25 1.06 0.63
CA ALA A 202 -15.31 2.00 0.98
C ALA A 202 -16.06 1.56 2.25
N ASP A 203 -16.34 0.26 2.38
CA ASP A 203 -17.02 -0.31 3.55
C ASP A 203 -16.13 -0.27 4.80
N ALA A 204 -14.82 -0.49 4.64
CA ALA A 204 -13.82 -0.31 5.68
C ALA A 204 -13.74 1.16 6.14
N LEU A 205 -13.76 2.13 5.22
CA LEU A 205 -13.81 3.54 5.57
C LEU A 205 -15.06 3.86 6.40
N ARG A 206 -16.25 3.43 5.96
CA ARG A 206 -17.50 3.64 6.71
C ARG A 206 -17.41 3.08 8.12
N ALA A 207 -16.82 1.90 8.28
CA ALA A 207 -16.61 1.29 9.59
C ALA A 207 -15.59 2.06 10.46
N LEU A 208 -14.55 2.62 9.86
CA LEU A 208 -13.54 3.44 10.54
C LEU A 208 -14.04 4.84 10.93
N CYS A 209 -15.03 5.39 10.22
CA CYS A 209 -15.68 6.66 10.53
C CYS A 209 -16.88 6.52 11.50
N ALA A 210 -17.24 5.29 11.90
CA ALA A 210 -18.28 5.08 12.89
C ALA A 210 -17.89 5.67 14.26
N GLN A 211 -18.89 5.95 15.10
CA GLN A 211 -18.69 6.54 16.42
C GLN A 211 -17.66 5.74 17.24
N GLY A 212 -16.65 6.44 17.77
CA GLY A 212 -15.57 5.86 18.58
C GLY A 212 -14.49 5.10 17.80
N ALA A 213 -14.58 5.00 16.48
CA ALA A 213 -13.56 4.38 15.64
C ALA A 213 -12.43 5.37 15.26
N ALA A 214 -11.38 4.88 14.61
CA ALA A 214 -10.14 5.61 14.41
C ALA A 214 -10.26 6.90 13.57
N LEU A 215 -11.30 7.00 12.73
CA LEU A 215 -11.59 8.14 11.85
C LEU A 215 -12.93 8.81 12.20
N ASP A 216 -13.44 8.59 13.41
CA ASP A 216 -14.69 9.20 13.88
C ASP A 216 -14.68 10.73 13.75
N GLY A 217 -15.75 11.27 13.18
CA GLY A 217 -15.96 12.69 12.95
C GLY A 217 -15.13 13.32 11.83
N LEU A 218 -14.45 12.53 11.00
CA LEU A 218 -13.78 13.03 9.79
C LEU A 218 -14.72 13.05 8.58
N ASP A 219 -14.66 14.11 7.77
CA ASP A 219 -15.34 14.20 6.48
C ASP A 219 -14.49 13.53 5.38
N VAL A 220 -14.67 12.22 5.22
CA VAL A 220 -13.93 11.41 4.24
C VAL A 220 -14.86 10.84 3.17
N THR A 221 -14.59 11.19 1.92
CA THR A 221 -15.24 10.59 0.75
C THR A 221 -14.34 9.55 0.10
N PHE A 222 -14.89 8.42 -0.31
CA PHE A 222 -14.20 7.37 -1.07
C PHE A 222 -14.80 7.26 -2.47
N ALA A 223 -13.98 7.38 -3.50
CA ALA A 223 -14.39 7.31 -4.89
C ALA A 223 -13.55 6.27 -5.65
N HIS A 224 -14.21 5.29 -6.26
CA HIS A 224 -13.57 4.31 -7.13
C HIS A 224 -13.70 4.72 -8.59
N TYR A 225 -12.61 4.60 -9.34
CA TYR A 225 -12.55 4.79 -10.78
C TYR A 225 -11.93 3.55 -11.42
N VAL A 226 -12.67 2.93 -12.35
CA VAL A 226 -12.10 1.88 -13.21
C VAL A 226 -10.99 2.50 -14.05
N TYR A 227 -9.76 2.04 -13.83
CA TYR A 227 -8.57 2.71 -14.34
C TYR A 227 -7.55 1.76 -14.94
N ASN A 228 -7.29 1.95 -16.24
CA ASN A 228 -6.18 1.35 -16.94
C ASN A 228 -4.96 2.28 -16.84
N TRP A 229 -3.82 1.77 -16.37
CA TRP A 229 -2.59 2.57 -16.22
C TRP A 229 -2.10 3.19 -17.53
N ASN A 230 -2.50 2.64 -18.68
CA ASN A 230 -2.19 3.18 -20.01
C ASN A 230 -3.11 4.34 -20.43
N GLU A 231 -4.06 4.76 -19.59
CA GLU A 231 -4.98 5.89 -19.81
C GLU A 231 -4.75 7.05 -18.82
N PRO A 232 -3.55 7.67 -18.78
CA PRO A 232 -3.16 8.67 -17.79
C PRO A 232 -4.03 9.94 -17.77
N TRP A 233 -4.78 10.19 -18.84
CA TRP A 233 -5.68 11.33 -18.96
C TRP A 233 -6.83 11.29 -17.93
N ARG A 234 -7.26 10.10 -17.47
CA ARG A 234 -8.27 9.98 -16.40
C ARG A 234 -7.72 10.45 -15.07
N LEU A 235 -6.49 10.04 -14.75
CA LEU A 235 -5.77 10.50 -13.56
C LEU A 235 -5.59 12.03 -13.60
N ALA A 236 -5.18 12.58 -14.75
CA ALA A 236 -5.08 14.03 -14.92
C ALA A 236 -6.42 14.74 -14.68
N GLY A 237 -7.56 14.16 -15.09
CA GLY A 237 -8.89 14.71 -14.80
C GLY A 237 -9.23 14.77 -13.31
N ILE A 238 -8.90 13.71 -12.57
CA ILE A 238 -9.11 13.65 -11.11
C ILE A 238 -8.23 14.70 -10.42
N LEU A 239 -6.97 14.81 -10.83
CA LEU A 239 -6.01 15.75 -10.25
C LEU A 239 -6.35 17.21 -10.54
N ARG A 240 -6.88 17.53 -11.74
CA ARG A 240 -7.36 18.88 -12.05
C ARG A 240 -8.44 19.33 -11.07
N ASN A 241 -9.40 18.46 -10.76
CA ASN A 241 -10.44 18.79 -9.78
C ASN A 241 -9.87 19.03 -8.39
N ALA A 242 -8.91 18.20 -7.96
CA ALA A 242 -8.23 18.34 -6.67
C ALA A 242 -7.49 19.68 -6.57
N THR A 243 -6.65 19.97 -7.55
CA THR A 243 -5.81 21.18 -7.58
C THR A 243 -6.62 22.46 -7.76
N MET A 244 -7.71 22.43 -8.54
CA MET A 244 -8.65 23.56 -8.64
C MET A 244 -9.32 23.90 -7.30
N SER A 245 -9.48 22.92 -6.41
CA SER A 245 -9.98 23.13 -5.03
C SER A 245 -8.88 23.56 -4.05
N GLY A 246 -7.64 23.70 -4.52
CA GLY A 246 -6.46 24.00 -3.71
C GLY A 246 -6.03 22.85 -2.80
N ALA A 247 -6.51 21.62 -3.02
CA ALA A 247 -6.27 20.51 -2.12
C ALA A 247 -4.78 20.14 -2.02
N ILE A 248 -4.35 19.73 -0.82
CA ILE A 248 -3.11 18.98 -0.66
C ILE A 248 -3.28 17.62 -1.36
N VAL A 249 -2.35 17.25 -2.23
CA VAL A 249 -2.43 15.98 -2.97
C VAL A 249 -1.27 15.06 -2.59
N ALA A 250 -1.61 13.83 -2.25
CA ALA A 250 -0.66 12.72 -2.11
C ALA A 250 -1.13 11.53 -2.93
N ALA A 251 -0.20 10.82 -3.56
CA ALA A 251 -0.50 9.62 -4.33
C ALA A 251 0.20 8.38 -3.77
N SER A 252 -0.42 7.21 -3.93
CA SER A 252 0.15 5.92 -3.57
C SER A 252 0.08 4.91 -4.71
N SER A 253 1.04 4.00 -4.78
CA SER A 253 0.98 2.79 -5.60
C SER A 253 1.67 1.61 -4.90
N GLU A 254 1.09 1.15 -3.80
CA GLU A 254 1.54 -0.05 -3.09
C GLU A 254 1.11 -1.32 -3.83
N GLY A 255 2.07 -2.15 -4.22
CA GLY A 255 1.78 -3.39 -4.95
C GLY A 255 1.06 -3.17 -6.30
N GLY A 256 1.28 -2.01 -6.93
CA GLY A 256 0.55 -1.57 -8.12
C GLY A 256 1.46 -1.19 -9.29
N LEU A 257 1.24 0.01 -9.84
CA LEU A 257 1.87 0.54 -11.04
C LEU A 257 3.40 0.38 -11.07
N PHE A 258 4.09 0.62 -9.95
CA PHE A 258 5.55 0.58 -9.92
C PHE A 258 6.12 -0.86 -9.95
N GLU A 259 5.34 -1.86 -9.54
CA GLU A 259 5.75 -3.28 -9.57
C GLU A 259 5.35 -3.99 -10.86
N TYR A 260 4.19 -3.63 -11.43
CA TYR A 260 3.56 -4.37 -12.54
C TYR A 260 3.43 -3.56 -13.84
N GLY A 261 3.45 -2.23 -13.77
CA GLY A 261 3.29 -1.37 -14.94
C GLY A 261 4.52 -1.44 -15.85
N THR A 262 4.33 -1.10 -17.13
CA THR A 262 5.47 -0.85 -18.03
C THR A 262 6.13 0.50 -17.70
N ASP A 263 7.34 0.71 -18.19
CA ASP A 263 8.04 1.98 -17.99
C ASP A 263 7.27 3.15 -18.61
N GLU A 264 6.63 2.93 -19.78
CA GLU A 264 5.77 3.92 -20.42
C GLU A 264 4.58 4.30 -19.54
N ALA A 265 3.93 3.30 -18.93
CA ALA A 265 2.81 3.54 -18.02
C ALA A 265 3.26 4.31 -16.78
N ILE A 266 4.39 3.93 -16.17
CA ILE A 266 4.94 4.64 -15.01
C ILE A 266 5.23 6.11 -15.36
N LEU A 267 5.97 6.34 -16.46
CA LEU A 267 6.31 7.69 -16.92
C LEU A 267 5.06 8.53 -17.21
N ALA A 268 4.05 7.94 -17.86
CA ALA A 268 2.85 8.66 -18.22
C ALA A 268 2.01 9.08 -17.00
N ASN A 269 1.90 8.21 -16.00
CA ASN A 269 1.19 8.50 -14.74
C ASN A 269 1.95 9.52 -13.88
N LEU A 270 3.27 9.37 -13.75
CA LEU A 270 4.08 10.35 -13.03
C LEU A 270 4.06 11.73 -13.71
N ARG A 271 4.10 11.79 -15.04
CA ARG A 271 3.90 13.07 -15.76
C ARG A 271 2.53 13.67 -15.50
N ALA A 272 1.47 12.87 -15.49
CA ALA A 272 0.13 13.36 -15.16
C ALA A 272 0.08 13.95 -13.74
N LEU A 273 0.73 13.31 -12.75
CA LEU A 273 0.87 13.82 -11.39
C LEU A 273 1.64 15.15 -11.38
N TYR A 274 2.83 15.18 -11.98
CA TYR A 274 3.69 16.36 -11.99
C TYR A 274 3.04 17.56 -12.68
N GLN A 275 2.48 17.37 -13.87
CA GLN A 275 1.88 18.44 -14.67
C GLN A 275 0.60 18.99 -14.05
N SER A 276 -0.22 18.13 -13.43
CA SER A 276 -1.45 18.59 -12.77
C SER A 276 -1.20 19.37 -11.49
N ALA A 277 0.00 19.26 -10.91
CA ALA A 277 0.34 19.94 -9.67
C ALA A 277 0.38 21.46 -9.82
N HIS A 278 0.60 22.00 -11.03
CA HIS A 278 0.71 23.44 -11.28
C HIS A 278 1.63 24.19 -10.28
N GLY A 279 2.75 23.56 -9.90
CA GLY A 279 3.71 24.11 -8.92
C GLY A 279 3.41 23.78 -7.45
N GLN A 280 2.28 23.14 -7.14
CA GLN A 280 2.01 22.60 -5.82
C GLN A 280 2.88 21.36 -5.56
N ARG A 281 3.21 21.12 -4.28
CA ARG A 281 3.91 19.90 -3.88
C ARG A 281 2.94 18.71 -3.94
N ILE A 282 3.29 17.69 -4.71
CA ILE A 282 2.61 16.38 -4.71
C ILE A 282 3.61 15.32 -4.30
N VAL A 283 3.33 14.59 -3.23
CA VAL A 283 4.15 13.45 -2.82
C VAL A 283 3.59 12.15 -3.39
N VAL A 284 4.46 11.21 -3.75
CA VAL A 284 4.05 9.90 -4.25
C VAL A 284 4.79 8.80 -3.50
N ALA A 285 4.08 7.92 -2.79
CA ALA A 285 4.68 6.72 -2.23
C ALA A 285 4.33 5.49 -3.07
N GLY A 286 5.16 4.46 -3.02
CA GLY A 286 4.83 3.19 -3.66
C GLY A 286 5.91 2.16 -3.44
N SER A 287 5.69 0.96 -3.97
CA SER A 287 6.66 -0.14 -3.83
C SER A 287 7.26 -0.54 -5.17
N VAL A 288 8.56 -0.80 -5.16
CA VAL A 288 9.35 -1.17 -6.33
C VAL A 288 9.92 -2.56 -6.09
N THR A 289 9.71 -3.48 -7.03
CA THR A 289 10.26 -4.84 -6.91
C THR A 289 11.79 -4.78 -6.95
N ARG A 290 12.43 -5.41 -5.98
CA ARG A 290 13.90 -5.47 -5.90
C ARG A 290 14.50 -6.22 -7.09
N ASP A 291 15.66 -5.75 -7.55
CA ASP A 291 16.46 -6.41 -8.58
C ASP A 291 17.69 -7.13 -8.01
N ASP A 292 17.46 -8.00 -7.02
CA ASP A 292 18.49 -8.91 -6.54
C ASP A 292 18.32 -10.32 -7.13
N GLU A 293 19.41 -11.09 -7.15
CA GLU A 293 19.44 -12.43 -7.76
C GLU A 293 18.40 -13.37 -7.13
N THR A 294 18.19 -13.26 -5.82
CA THR A 294 17.18 -14.06 -5.11
C THR A 294 15.78 -13.71 -5.62
N ARG A 295 15.47 -12.42 -5.76
CA ARG A 295 14.17 -11.98 -6.27
C ARG A 295 13.95 -12.36 -7.73
N ARG A 296 14.96 -12.16 -8.61
CA ARG A 296 14.88 -12.58 -10.02
C ARG A 296 14.60 -14.07 -10.17
N ARG A 297 15.31 -14.92 -9.42
CA ARG A 297 15.05 -16.37 -9.40
C ARG A 297 13.63 -16.68 -8.94
N SER A 298 13.20 -16.07 -7.84
CA SER A 298 11.86 -16.26 -7.28
C SER A 298 10.75 -15.89 -8.29
N ILE A 299 10.89 -14.75 -9.00
CA ILE A 299 9.94 -14.33 -10.04
C ILE A 299 9.92 -15.30 -11.22
N SER A 300 11.09 -15.69 -11.73
CA SER A 300 11.19 -16.63 -12.87
C SER A 300 10.53 -17.99 -12.59
N ALA A 301 10.56 -18.45 -11.34
CA ALA A 301 9.98 -19.72 -10.93
C ALA A 301 8.45 -19.69 -10.87
N HIS A 302 7.83 -18.51 -10.69
CA HIS A 302 6.40 -18.38 -10.39
C HIS A 302 5.58 -17.64 -11.46
N ARG A 303 6.20 -17.19 -12.57
CA ARG A 303 5.54 -16.51 -13.71
C ARG A 303 4.69 -15.28 -13.30
N PHE A 304 5.06 -14.57 -12.24
CA PHE A 304 4.43 -13.29 -11.91
C PHE A 304 4.81 -12.23 -12.94
N ALA A 305 3.88 -11.34 -13.29
CA ALA A 305 4.11 -10.19 -14.19
C ALA A 305 4.88 -9.03 -13.51
N LEU A 306 5.69 -9.33 -12.49
CA LEU A 306 6.48 -8.35 -11.75
C LEU A 306 7.72 -7.97 -12.55
N VAL A 307 8.06 -6.69 -12.56
CA VAL A 307 9.28 -6.17 -13.19
C VAL A 307 10.31 -5.83 -12.10
N PRO A 308 11.41 -6.60 -11.96
CA PRO A 308 12.45 -6.32 -10.97
C PRO A 308 13.32 -5.14 -11.46
N ARG A 309 12.90 -3.92 -11.15
CA ARG A 309 13.65 -2.68 -11.49
C ARG A 309 14.72 -2.33 -10.46
N GLY A 310 14.43 -2.62 -9.19
CA GLY A 310 15.23 -2.11 -8.08
C GLY A 310 15.23 -0.58 -7.98
N ARG A 311 15.85 -0.08 -6.92
CA ARG A 311 15.85 1.35 -6.57
C ARG A 311 16.50 2.25 -7.63
N ALA A 312 17.69 1.87 -8.14
CA ALA A 312 18.49 2.76 -8.98
C ALA A 312 17.82 3.02 -10.34
N GLU A 313 17.35 1.96 -11.00
CA GLU A 313 16.63 2.06 -12.27
C GLU A 313 15.31 2.81 -12.11
N PHE A 314 14.55 2.51 -11.05
CA PHE A 314 13.31 3.23 -10.78
C PHE A 314 13.54 4.72 -10.50
N ALA A 315 14.59 5.08 -9.75
CA ALA A 315 14.94 6.48 -9.51
C ALA A 315 15.28 7.20 -10.83
N ALA A 316 16.04 6.56 -11.72
CA ALA A 316 16.32 7.09 -13.05
C ALA A 316 15.04 7.28 -13.86
N LEU A 317 14.10 6.33 -13.81
CA LEU A 317 12.81 6.42 -14.47
C LEU A 317 11.97 7.59 -13.95
N ALA A 318 11.84 7.73 -12.62
CA ALA A 318 11.09 8.82 -11.99
C ALA A 318 11.66 10.20 -12.31
N SER A 319 12.99 10.34 -12.36
CA SER A 319 13.68 11.60 -12.66
C SER A 319 13.30 12.21 -14.02
N ARG A 320 12.93 11.37 -14.99
CA ARG A 320 12.46 11.79 -16.33
C ARG A 320 11.10 12.49 -16.32
N THR A 321 10.47 12.60 -15.16
CA THR A 321 9.13 13.18 -14.97
C THR A 321 9.10 14.33 -13.97
N GLY A 322 10.26 14.79 -13.49
CA GLY A 322 10.37 15.88 -12.52
C GLY A 322 10.27 15.42 -11.05
N PHE A 323 10.33 14.11 -10.78
CA PHE A 323 10.35 13.55 -9.43
C PHE A 323 11.75 13.07 -9.04
N VAL A 324 12.10 13.18 -7.77
CA VAL A 324 13.27 12.49 -7.17
C VAL A 324 12.79 11.53 -6.09
N VAL A 325 13.55 10.46 -5.87
CA VAL A 325 13.38 9.59 -4.71
C VAL A 325 14.02 10.28 -3.50
N GLU A 326 13.21 10.77 -2.58
CA GLU A 326 13.66 11.46 -1.35
C GLU A 326 14.04 10.44 -0.27
N HIS A 327 13.20 9.43 -0.06
CA HIS A 327 13.36 8.44 0.98
C HIS A 327 13.06 7.04 0.48
N VAL A 328 13.72 6.04 1.08
CA VAL A 328 13.50 4.63 0.78
C VAL A 328 13.46 3.81 2.07
N GLU A 329 12.37 3.08 2.25
CA GLU A 329 12.25 1.98 3.20
C GLU A 329 12.41 0.65 2.47
N THR A 330 12.76 -0.42 3.19
CA THR A 330 13.14 -1.68 2.54
C THR A 330 12.52 -2.89 3.22
N THR A 331 12.10 -3.85 2.38
CA THR A 331 11.72 -5.22 2.77
C THR A 331 12.43 -6.23 1.87
N PRO A 332 12.44 -7.53 2.21
CA PRO A 332 13.01 -8.54 1.33
C PRO A 332 12.38 -8.66 -0.07
N LEU A 333 11.15 -8.17 -0.25
CA LEU A 333 10.43 -8.29 -1.53
C LEU A 333 10.56 -7.06 -2.42
N SER A 334 10.65 -5.87 -1.80
CA SER A 334 10.49 -4.59 -2.49
C SER A 334 11.10 -3.45 -1.67
N ASP A 335 11.45 -2.38 -2.37
CA ASP A 335 11.84 -1.10 -1.79
C ASP A 335 10.63 -0.15 -1.82
N GLN A 336 10.32 0.51 -0.72
CA GLN A 336 9.20 1.45 -0.59
C GLN A 336 9.75 2.85 -0.74
N VAL A 337 9.39 3.51 -1.83
CA VAL A 337 9.96 4.79 -2.23
C VAL A 337 9.01 5.92 -1.92
N LEU A 338 9.55 7.07 -1.50
CA LEU A 338 8.87 8.35 -1.45
C LEU A 338 9.43 9.25 -2.55
N LEU A 339 8.56 9.69 -3.45
CA LEU A 339 8.87 10.63 -4.52
C LEU A 339 8.39 12.02 -4.15
N VAL A 340 9.23 13.01 -4.42
CA VAL A 340 8.90 14.44 -4.31
C VAL A 340 9.27 15.16 -5.59
N PRO A 341 8.56 16.23 -5.97
CA PRO A 341 8.93 17.02 -7.12
C PRO A 341 10.31 17.65 -6.89
N VAL A 342 11.13 17.72 -7.93
CA VAL A 342 12.35 18.53 -7.94
C VAL A 342 11.90 19.98 -7.70
N ALA A 343 12.45 20.65 -6.70
CA ALA A 343 12.16 22.07 -6.49
C ALA A 343 12.54 22.84 -7.76
N THR A 344 11.56 23.45 -8.43
CA THR A 344 11.83 24.39 -9.52
C THR A 344 12.49 25.61 -8.91
N HIS A 345 13.78 25.79 -9.16
CA HIS A 345 14.53 27.02 -8.87
C HIS A 345 13.99 28.18 -9.71
N ASP A 346 12.80 28.71 -9.40
CA ASP A 346 12.23 29.88 -10.10
C ASP A 346 11.60 30.93 -9.16
N SER A 347 11.99 30.94 -7.88
CA SER A 347 11.54 31.96 -6.90
C SER A 347 12.67 32.82 -6.31
N LEU A 348 13.87 32.83 -6.91
CA LEU A 348 14.98 33.71 -6.50
C LEU A 348 15.53 34.61 -7.62
N ARG A 349 14.79 34.77 -8.73
CA ARG A 349 15.13 35.73 -9.80
C ARG A 349 13.98 36.69 -10.06
N SER A 350 13.53 37.38 -9.02
CA SER A 350 12.68 38.56 -9.10
C SER A 350 12.78 39.34 -7.78
N GLN A 351 13.97 39.87 -7.49
CA GLN A 351 14.16 41.05 -6.65
C GLN A 351 15.13 41.98 -7.36
#